data_AF-A0A2E8XWG2-F1
#
_entry.id   AF-A0A2E8XWG2-F1
#
_cell.length_a   1.000
_cell.length_b   1.000
_cell.length_c   1.000
_cell.angle_alpha   90.00
_cell.angle_beta   90.00
_cell.angle_gamma   90.00
#
_symmetry.space_group_name_H-M   'P 1'
#
loop_
_entity.id
_entity.type
_entity.pdbx_description
1 polymer ?
#
loop_
_entity_poly.entity_id
_entity_poly.type
_entity_poly.pdbx_seq_one_letter_code
_entity_poly.pdbx_strand_id
1 'polypeptide(L)'
;MKKKNPQHPRLYLSSKISSTSNKKIYKYLSNEFIEQDRVEKEEYCLDCSLSIFEKNQLEYDKLKKFIKIQKIVLKKHKKDRNYDAENIVKSSIILMENFRNDFNDWFRKNKV
;
A
#
# COMPACT_ATOMS: atom_id res chain seq x y z
N MET A 1 24.54 4.44 7.78
CA MET A 1 23.28 3.67 7.72
C MET A 1 22.64 3.86 6.36
N LYS A 2 22.40 2.79 5.57
CA LYS A 2 21.62 2.91 4.32
C LYS A 2 20.20 3.36 4.70
N LYS A 3 19.74 4.51 4.18
CA LYS A 3 18.35 4.94 4.37
C LYS A 3 17.45 3.84 3.80
N LYS A 4 16.62 3.21 4.64
CA LYS A 4 15.62 2.28 4.14
C LYS A 4 14.65 3.10 3.31
N ASN A 5 14.53 2.77 2.02
CA ASN A 5 13.53 3.40 1.18
C ASN A 5 12.16 3.15 1.79
N PRO A 6 11.32 4.18 1.93
CA PRO A 6 9.97 4.00 2.42
C PRO A 6 9.26 3.02 1.48
N GLN A 7 8.84 1.88 2.01
CA GLN A 7 8.01 0.95 1.26
C GLN A 7 6.59 1.50 1.22
N HIS A 8 6.05 1.61 0.02
CA HIS A 8 4.65 1.94 -0.17
C HIS A 8 3.76 0.79 0.32
N PRO A 9 2.54 1.10 0.81
CA PRO A 9 1.58 0.10 1.22
C PRO A 9 1.27 -0.90 0.10
N ARG A 10 0.97 -2.15 0.48
CA ARG A 10 0.62 -3.24 -0.45
C ARG A 10 -0.68 -3.91 -0.01
N LEU A 11 -1.59 -4.18 -0.96
CA LEU A 11 -2.80 -4.95 -0.66
C LEU A 11 -2.61 -6.40 -1.11
N TYR A 12 -2.48 -7.32 -0.17
CA TYR A 12 -2.36 -8.75 -0.45
C TYR A 12 -3.72 -9.33 -0.82
N LEU A 13 -3.80 -10.02 -1.96
CA LEU A 13 -5.04 -10.54 -2.54
C LEU A 13 -5.22 -12.03 -2.27
N SER A 14 -4.15 -12.81 -2.45
CA SER A 14 -4.17 -14.26 -2.31
C SER A 14 -2.80 -14.80 -1.93
N SER A 15 -2.77 -16.06 -1.49
CA SER A 15 -1.52 -16.79 -1.26
C SER A 15 -1.65 -18.21 -1.77
N LYS A 16 -0.59 -18.72 -2.40
CA LYS A 16 -0.46 -20.10 -2.84
C LYS A 16 0.85 -20.69 -2.31
N ILE A 17 0.87 -21.99 -2.05
CA ILE A 17 2.11 -22.71 -1.74
C ILE A 17 2.67 -23.22 -3.06
N SER A 18 3.93 -22.88 -3.35
CA SER A 18 4.63 -23.40 -4.52
C SER A 18 5.01 -24.85 -4.28
N SER A 19 4.43 -25.77 -5.06
CA SER A 19 4.69 -27.21 -4.97
C SER A 19 6.16 -27.59 -5.18
N THR A 20 6.91 -26.77 -5.92
CA THR A 20 8.33 -27.01 -6.23
C THR A 20 9.29 -26.46 -5.18
N SER A 21 8.88 -25.53 -4.33
CA SER A 21 9.80 -24.83 -3.43
C SER A 21 9.37 -24.78 -1.97
N ASN A 22 8.18 -25.32 -1.63
CA ASN A 22 7.52 -25.16 -0.33
C ASN A 22 7.42 -23.69 0.14
N LYS A 23 7.59 -22.72 -0.77
CA LYS A 23 7.50 -21.29 -0.46
C LYS A 23 6.06 -20.82 -0.58
N LYS A 24 5.65 -19.93 0.31
CA LYS A 24 4.37 -19.24 0.20
C LYS A 24 4.55 -18.04 -0.74
N ILE A 25 3.84 -18.07 -1.85
CA ILE A 25 3.78 -16.98 -2.82
C ILE A 25 2.56 -16.15 -2.49
N TYR A 26 2.76 -14.87 -2.24
CA TYR A 26 1.69 -13.90 -2.05
C TYR A 26 1.50 -13.09 -3.32
N LYS A 27 0.24 -12.94 -3.75
CA LYS A 27 -0.14 -11.99 -4.79
C LYS A 27 -0.61 -10.70 -4.13
N TYR A 28 -0.15 -9.54 -4.59
CA TYR A 28 -0.52 -8.25 -4.02
C TYR A 28 -0.63 -7.14 -5.08
N LEU A 29 -1.47 -6.13 -4.82
CA LEU A 29 -1.47 -4.87 -5.55
C LEU A 29 -0.34 -3.97 -5.03
N SER A 30 0.52 -3.55 -5.95
CA SER A 30 1.62 -2.63 -5.67
C SER A 30 1.17 -1.17 -5.82
N ASN A 31 2.04 -0.24 -5.43
CA ASN A 31 1.86 1.19 -5.69
C ASN A 31 2.56 1.64 -6.98
N GLU A 32 2.80 0.70 -7.89
CA GLU A 32 3.24 0.98 -9.25
C GLU A 32 2.03 0.92 -10.17
N PHE A 33 2.06 1.74 -11.22
CA PHE A 33 0.94 1.92 -12.15
C PHE A 33 1.39 1.61 -13.57
N ILE A 34 0.55 0.89 -14.29
CA ILE A 34 0.59 0.82 -15.76
C ILE A 34 -0.67 1.54 -16.22
N GLU A 35 -0.47 2.63 -16.97
CA GLU A 35 -1.53 3.58 -17.32
C GLU A 35 -2.21 4.17 -16.07
N GLN A 36 -3.41 3.67 -15.72
CA GLN A 36 -4.20 4.12 -14.57
C GLN A 36 -4.39 3.04 -13.50
N ASP A 37 -3.96 1.81 -13.77
CA ASP A 37 -4.21 0.66 -12.91
C ASP A 37 -3.00 0.27 -12.09
N ARG A 38 -3.27 -0.20 -10.86
CA ARG A 38 -2.24 -0.75 -9.96
C ARG A 38 -1.73 -2.08 -10.49
N VAL A 39 -0.42 -2.25 -10.49
CA VAL A 39 0.21 -3.49 -10.94
C VAL A 39 0.12 -4.56 -9.86
N GLU A 40 -0.39 -5.73 -10.25
CA GLU A 40 -0.31 -6.95 -9.45
C GLU A 40 1.11 -7.54 -9.49
N LYS A 41 1.62 -7.92 -8.32
CA LYS A 41 2.95 -8.50 -8.16
C LYS A 41 2.91 -9.73 -7.26
N GLU A 42 3.96 -10.54 -7.36
CA GLU A 42 4.18 -11.69 -6.48
C GLU A 42 5.35 -11.46 -5.52
N GLU A 43 5.20 -11.93 -4.28
CA GLU A 43 6.25 -11.93 -3.25
C GLU A 43 6.44 -13.35 -2.73
N TYR A 44 7.68 -13.85 -2.83
CA TYR A 44 8.08 -15.13 -2.28
C TYR A 44 8.43 -14.95 -0.80
N CYS A 45 7.77 -15.71 0.07
CA CYS A 45 8.06 -15.70 1.49
C CYS A 45 8.39 -17.12 1.97
N LEU A 46 9.58 -17.24 2.58
CA LEU A 46 10.11 -18.50 3.09
C LEU A 46 9.48 -18.85 4.45
N ASP A 47 9.31 -17.87 5.34
CA ASP A 47 8.82 -18.07 6.72
C ASP A 47 7.62 -17.17 7.04
N CYS A 48 6.50 -17.36 6.34
CA CYS A 48 5.32 -16.53 6.57
C CYS A 48 4.30 -17.22 7.48
N SER A 49 4.42 -17.00 8.78
CA SER A 49 3.41 -17.37 9.77
C SER A 49 2.14 -16.52 9.68
N LEU A 50 2.26 -15.28 9.20
CA LEU A 50 1.13 -14.35 9.11
C LEU A 50 0.14 -14.76 8.02
N SER A 51 -1.14 -14.68 8.36
CA SER A 51 -2.26 -14.74 7.42
C SER A 51 -2.28 -13.51 6.51
N ILE A 52 -2.99 -13.61 5.37
CA ILE A 52 -3.20 -12.46 4.48
C ILE A 52 -3.90 -11.33 5.23
N PHE A 53 -4.84 -11.66 6.12
CA PHE A 53 -5.57 -10.70 6.92
C PHE A 53 -4.64 -9.87 7.81
N GLU A 54 -3.74 -10.52 8.55
CA GLU A 54 -2.75 -9.83 9.39
C GLU A 54 -1.78 -8.98 8.57
N LYS A 55 -1.33 -9.48 7.41
CA LYS A 55 -0.47 -8.70 6.51
C LYS A 55 -1.19 -7.44 6.01
N ASN A 56 -2.45 -7.57 5.59
CA ASN A 56 -3.25 -6.44 5.15
C ASN A 56 -3.53 -5.45 6.28
N GLN A 57 -3.69 -5.91 7.52
CA GLN A 57 -3.84 -5.02 8.67
C GLN A 57 -2.59 -4.16 8.87
N LEU A 58 -1.39 -4.76 8.80
CA LEU A 58 -0.12 -4.03 8.91
C LEU A 58 0.07 -3.02 7.77
N GLU A 59 -0.26 -3.41 6.54
CA GLU A 59 -0.16 -2.53 5.36
C GLU A 59 -1.19 -1.39 5.42
N TYR A 60 -2.39 -1.65 5.94
CA TYR A 60 -3.41 -0.63 6.15
C TYR A 60 -2.96 0.43 7.17
N ASP A 61 -2.28 0.02 8.24
CA ASP A 61 -1.73 0.96 9.22
C ASP A 61 -0.60 1.81 8.62
N LYS A 62 0.25 1.23 7.76
CA LYS A 62 1.23 1.99 6.96
C LYS A 62 0.53 3.02 6.07
N LEU A 63 -0.55 2.64 5.39
CA LEU A 63 -1.33 3.53 4.52
C LEU A 63 -1.93 4.70 5.31
N LYS A 64 -2.57 4.44 6.46
CA LYS A 64 -3.12 5.48 7.33
C LYS A 64 -2.03 6.46 7.78
N LYS A 65 -0.85 5.95 8.16
CA LYS A 65 0.29 6.77 8.55
C LYS A 65 0.80 7.62 7.39
N PHE A 66 0.91 7.05 6.19
CA PHE A 66 1.34 7.77 4.99
C PHE A 66 0.40 8.95 4.68
N ILE A 67 -0.91 8.69 4.62
CA ILE A 67 -1.93 9.72 4.34
C ILE A 67 -1.85 10.84 5.40
N LYS A 68 -1.68 10.50 6.68
CA LYS A 68 -1.54 11.48 7.75
C LYS A 68 -0.33 12.40 7.53
N ILE A 69 0.82 11.83 7.14
CA ILE A 69 2.04 12.61 6.86
C ILE A 69 1.83 13.51 5.65
N GLN A 70 1.27 12.99 4.55
CA GLN A 70 1.01 13.79 3.34
C GLN A 70 0.07 14.97 3.63
N LYS A 71 -0.96 14.79 4.45
CA LYS A 71 -1.85 15.88 4.88
C LYS A 71 -1.11 16.98 5.66
N ILE A 72 -0.06 16.64 6.42
CA ILE A 72 0.79 17.63 7.10
C ILE A 72 1.65 18.39 6.08
N VAL A 73 2.26 17.66 5.13
CA VAL A 73 3.07 18.25 4.05
C VAL A 73 2.23 19.19 3.18
N LEU A 74 1.00 18.81 2.84
CA LEU A 74 0.06 19.66 2.09
C LEU A 74 -0.18 21.00 2.80
N LYS A 75 -0.41 20.98 4.12
CA LYS A 75 -0.59 22.21 4.91
C LYS A 75 0.64 23.11 4.87
N LYS A 76 1.85 22.52 4.81
CA LYS A 76 3.09 23.28 4.68
C LYS A 76 3.16 23.97 3.31
N HIS A 77 3.00 23.24 2.20
CA HIS A 77 3.04 23.83 0.86
C HIS A 77 1.98 24.90 0.64
N LYS A 78 0.78 24.73 1.21
CA LYS A 78 -0.27 25.75 1.18
C LYS A 78 0.15 27.06 1.88
N LYS A 79 0.85 26.97 3.01
CA LYS A 79 1.39 28.15 3.72
C LYS A 79 2.50 28.83 2.92
N ASP A 80 3.35 28.01 2.30
CA ASP A 80 4.48 28.48 1.48
C ASP A 80 4.02 29.00 0.10
N ARG A 81 2.72 28.93 -0.22
CA ARG A 81 2.12 29.29 -1.53
C ARG A 81 2.78 28.56 -2.71
N ASN A 82 3.30 27.36 -2.48
CA ASN A 82 3.88 26.51 -3.50
C ASN A 82 2.78 25.63 -4.11
N TYR A 83 2.05 26.18 -5.08
CA TYR A 83 0.87 25.55 -5.68
C TYR A 83 1.19 24.27 -6.46
N ASP A 84 2.36 24.18 -7.11
CA ASP A 84 2.76 22.98 -7.84
C ASP A 84 2.96 21.80 -6.88
N ALA A 85 3.73 22.02 -5.81
CA ALA A 85 3.93 21.01 -4.77
C ALA A 85 2.62 20.68 -4.05
N GLU A 86 1.75 21.66 -3.81
CA GLU A 86 0.42 21.44 -3.26
C GLU A 86 -0.41 20.48 -4.12
N ASN A 87 -0.47 20.74 -5.43
CA ASN A 87 -1.23 19.92 -6.38
C ASN A 87 -0.71 18.48 -6.45
N ILE A 88 0.62 18.29 -6.49
CA ILE A 88 1.24 16.96 -6.49
C ILE A 88 0.88 16.19 -5.22
N VAL A 89 1.01 16.82 -4.04
CA VAL A 89 0.71 16.18 -2.77
C VAL A 89 -0.80 15.87 -2.65
N LYS A 90 -1.65 16.77 -3.14
CA LYS A 90 -3.11 16.57 -3.17
C LYS A 90 -3.50 15.35 -4.02
N SER A 91 -2.94 15.23 -5.22
CA SER A 91 -3.15 14.06 -6.09
C SER A 91 -2.65 12.77 -5.44
N SER A 92 -1.49 12.81 -4.78
CA SER A 92 -0.96 11.67 -4.02
C SER A 92 -1.89 11.23 -2.88
N ILE A 93 -2.49 12.19 -2.14
CA ILE A 93 -3.47 11.88 -1.09
C ILE A 93 -4.71 11.21 -1.67
N ILE A 94 -5.26 11.74 -2.76
CA ILE A 94 -6.45 11.16 -3.42
C ILE A 94 -6.18 9.71 -3.83
N LEU A 95 -5.03 9.45 -4.46
CA LEU A 95 -4.61 8.12 -4.90
C LEU A 95 -4.50 7.12 -3.73
N MET A 96 -4.05 7.58 -2.56
CA MET A 96 -3.94 6.77 -1.35
C MET A 96 -5.27 6.57 -0.62
N GLU A 97 -6.17 7.56 -0.62
CA GLU A 97 -7.53 7.39 -0.08
C GLU A 97 -8.35 6.45 -0.97
N ASN A 98 -8.16 6.48 -2.30
CA ASN A 98 -8.74 5.47 -3.19
C ASN A 98 -8.23 4.08 -2.84
N PHE A 99 -6.92 3.93 -2.62
CA PHE A 99 -6.37 2.64 -2.20
C PHE A 99 -6.92 2.17 -0.85
N ARG A 100 -7.18 3.11 0.07
CA ARG A 100 -7.79 2.82 1.35
C ARG A 100 -9.19 2.23 1.19
N ASN A 101 -9.94 2.63 0.18
CA ASN A 101 -11.23 2.03 -0.15
C ASN A 101 -11.04 0.58 -0.62
N ASP A 102 -10.04 0.29 -1.44
CA ASP A 102 -9.71 -1.09 -1.85
C ASP A 102 -9.41 -1.98 -0.64
N PHE A 103 -8.64 -1.48 0.35
CA PHE A 103 -8.44 -2.18 1.61
C PHE A 103 -9.75 -2.42 2.37
N ASN A 104 -10.59 -1.39 2.51
CA ASN A 104 -11.85 -1.49 3.24
C ASN A 104 -12.78 -2.53 2.58
N ASP A 105 -12.85 -2.54 1.25
CA ASP A 105 -13.65 -3.49 0.50
C ASP A 105 -13.09 -4.90 0.59
N TRP A 106 -11.76 -5.05 0.54
CA TRP A 106 -11.11 -6.33 0.79
C TRP A 106 -11.44 -6.85 2.19
N PHE A 107 -11.30 -6.02 3.23
CA PHE A 107 -11.64 -6.42 4.61
C PHE A 107 -13.12 -6.78 4.74
N ARG A 108 -14.03 -6.05 4.10
CA ARG A 108 -15.47 -6.39 4.12
C ARG A 108 -15.74 -7.76 3.51
N LYS A 109 -15.11 -8.09 2.38
CA LYS A 109 -15.28 -9.37 1.68
C LYS A 109 -14.62 -10.55 2.41
N ASN A 110 -13.59 -10.28 3.21
CA ASN A 110 -12.77 -11.30 3.88
C ASN A 110 -12.90 -11.25 5.41
N LYS A 111 -13.91 -10.56 5.93
CA LYS A 111 -14.35 -10.72 7.32
C LYS A 111 -15.02 -12.08 7.42
N VAL A 112 -14.36 -12.98 8.14
CA VAL A 112 -14.97 -14.21 8.68
C VAL A 112 -15.96 -13.81 9.76
#